data_AF-A0A7R9TAN8-F1
#
_entry.id   AF-A0A7R9TAN8-F1
#
_cell.length_a   1.000
_cell.length_b   1.000
_cell.length_c   1.000
_cell.angle_alpha   90.00
_cell.angle_beta   90.00
_cell.angle_gamma   90.00
#
_symmetry.space_group_name_H-M   'P 1'
#
loop_
_entity.id
_entity.type
_entity.pdbx_description
1 polymer ?
#
loop_
_entity_poly.entity_id
_entity_poly.type
_entity_poly.pdbx_seq_one_letter_code
_entity_poly.pdbx_strand_id
1 'polypeptide(L)'
;GIRRVVAATRGGAVAALATAAGIAARVDACDAMPPGPELDKEMAALKNDVDTAVMPAVQRAEIRDRMAATTKKLIAAAKEAAVAVKAAAKKAVEEKTAEVKAAGETVFVMRLGDGADPGALKDAAAVAFKQDVACALFSADTVKGKAMCYVSAPPSATPAIDVKKWLDACCGPIEGKGGGGKGGVAQGQGNKVEGLDDAIAAAAAFVGK
;
A
#
# COMPACT_ATOMS: atom_id res chain seq x y z
N GLY A 1 -2.51 -16.05 35.16
CA GLY A 1 -3.39 -14.94 34.74
C GLY A 1 -4.81 -15.28 35.13
N ILE A 2 -5.52 -14.35 35.78
CA ILE A 2 -6.90 -14.54 36.22
C ILE A 2 -7.83 -14.28 35.02
N ARG A 3 -8.73 -15.23 34.70
CA ARG A 3 -9.75 -15.06 33.65
C ARG A 3 -11.11 -14.83 34.31
N ARG A 4 -11.75 -13.70 33.99
CA ARG A 4 -13.11 -13.39 34.46
C ARG A 4 -14.13 -14.11 33.57
N VAL A 5 -14.99 -14.93 34.17
CA VAL A 5 -16.13 -15.57 33.50
C VAL A 5 -17.41 -14.89 33.97
N VAL A 6 -18.24 -14.45 33.02
CA VAL A 6 -19.54 -13.84 33.31
C VAL A 6 -20.62 -14.84 32.92
N ALA A 7 -21.47 -15.19 33.88
CA ALA A 7 -22.64 -16.03 33.66
C ALA A 7 -23.90 -15.17 33.66
N ALA A 8 -24.79 -15.40 32.70
CA ALA A 8 -26.10 -14.75 32.61
C ALA A 8 -27.20 -15.81 32.64
N THR A 9 -28.35 -15.47 33.23
CA THR A 9 -29.51 -16.37 33.31
C THR A 9 -30.79 -15.63 32.91
N ARG A 10 -31.86 -16.39 32.60
CA ARG A 10 -33.19 -15.86 32.24
C ARG A 10 -33.11 -14.82 31.11
N GLY A 11 -33.73 -13.65 31.27
CA GLY A 11 -33.74 -12.59 30.26
C GLY A 11 -32.35 -12.12 29.83
N GLY A 12 -31.36 -12.13 30.73
CA GLY A 12 -29.98 -11.80 30.39
C GLY A 12 -29.32 -12.83 29.46
N ALA A 13 -29.67 -14.12 29.61
CA ALA A 13 -29.21 -15.17 28.70
C ALA A 13 -29.88 -15.04 27.32
N VAL A 14 -31.19 -14.75 27.28
CA VAL A 14 -31.92 -14.54 26.03
C VAL A 14 -31.36 -13.34 25.26
N ALA A 15 -31.09 -12.22 25.94
CA ALA A 15 -30.50 -11.04 25.33
C ALA A 15 -29.08 -11.29 24.78
N ALA A 16 -28.27 -12.07 25.51
CA ALA A 16 -26.92 -12.43 25.07
C ALA A 16 -26.92 -13.33 23.82
N LEU A 17 -27.88 -14.27 23.73
CA LEU A 17 -28.07 -15.10 22.54
C LEU A 17 -28.57 -14.29 21.34
N ALA A 18 -29.51 -13.37 21.56
CA ALA A 18 -30.00 -12.47 20.51
C ALA A 18 -28.89 -11.56 19.97
N THR A 19 -28.03 -11.05 20.86
CA THR A 19 -26.86 -10.24 20.50
C THR A 19 -25.88 -11.04 19.65
N ALA A 20 -25.59 -12.29 20.04
CA ALA A 20 -24.73 -13.18 19.27
C ALA A 20 -25.29 -13.45 17.86
N ALA A 21 -26.60 -13.71 17.76
CA ALA A 21 -27.27 -13.95 16.48
C ALA A 21 -27.22 -12.71 15.56
N GLY A 22 -27.44 -11.52 16.10
CA GLY A 22 -27.35 -10.27 15.33
C GLY A 22 -25.93 -9.99 14.80
N ILE A 23 -24.91 -10.23 15.62
CA ILE A 23 -23.51 -10.07 15.20
C ILE A 23 -23.12 -11.14 14.16
N ALA A 24 -23.56 -12.38 14.35
CA ALA A 24 -23.33 -13.44 13.37
C ALA A 24 -23.95 -13.09 12.00
N ALA A 25 -25.18 -12.59 11.97
CA ALA A 25 -25.84 -12.17 10.74
C ALA A 25 -25.10 -11.03 10.03
N ARG A 26 -24.52 -10.09 10.78
CA ARG A 26 -23.67 -9.02 10.19
C ARG A 26 -22.36 -9.57 9.62
N VAL A 27 -21.74 -10.54 10.27
CA VAL A 27 -20.55 -11.22 9.72
C VAL A 27 -20.90 -11.98 8.44
N ASP A 28 -22.05 -12.64 8.39
CA ASP A 28 -22.51 -13.34 7.18
C ASP A 28 -22.81 -12.36 6.03
N ALA A 29 -23.35 -11.17 6.35
CA ALA A 29 -23.52 -10.09 5.37
C ALA A 29 -22.18 -9.57 4.84
N CYS A 30 -21.17 -9.39 5.72
CA CYS A 30 -19.81 -9.02 5.34
C CYS A 30 -19.14 -10.08 4.45
N ASP A 31 -19.37 -11.36 4.71
CA ASP A 31 -18.84 -12.45 3.89
C ASP A 31 -19.43 -12.48 2.46
N ALA A 32 -20.63 -11.91 2.27
CA ALA A 32 -21.28 -11.78 0.97
C ALA A 32 -20.90 -10.49 0.21
N MET A 33 -20.27 -9.52 0.88
CA MET A 33 -19.86 -8.26 0.27
C MET A 33 -18.57 -8.42 -0.55
N PRO A 34 -18.43 -7.68 -1.67
CA PRO A 34 -17.18 -7.64 -2.42
C PRO A 34 -16.06 -6.97 -1.58
N PRO A 35 -14.79 -7.37 -1.78
CA PRO A 35 -13.65 -6.70 -1.17
C PRO A 35 -13.64 -5.20 -1.48
N GLY A 36 -13.53 -4.37 -0.44
CA GLY A 36 -13.47 -2.93 -0.61
C GLY A 36 -13.41 -2.15 0.71
N PRO A 37 -13.26 -0.82 0.64
CA PRO A 37 -13.10 0.05 1.81
C PRO A 37 -14.28 -0.02 2.79
N GLU A 38 -15.49 -0.26 2.28
CA GLU A 38 -16.70 -0.40 3.09
C GLU A 38 -16.67 -1.68 3.95
N LEU A 39 -16.22 -2.79 3.36
CA LEU A 39 -16.08 -4.06 4.07
C LEU A 39 -14.98 -3.99 5.13
N ASP A 40 -13.86 -3.30 4.86
CA ASP A 40 -12.81 -3.07 5.86
C ASP A 40 -13.31 -2.25 7.07
N LYS A 41 -14.11 -1.21 6.80
CA LYS A 41 -14.72 -0.36 7.84
C LYS A 41 -15.70 -1.15 8.70
N GLU A 42 -16.57 -1.95 8.07
CA GLU A 42 -17.56 -2.77 8.77
C GLU A 42 -16.89 -3.89 9.58
N MET A 43 -15.84 -4.54 9.05
CA MET A 43 -15.05 -5.54 9.77
C MET A 43 -14.33 -4.96 10.98
N ALA A 44 -13.83 -3.71 10.89
CA ALA A 44 -13.24 -3.01 12.03
C ALA A 44 -14.29 -2.67 13.11
N ALA A 45 -15.50 -2.25 12.70
CA ALA A 45 -16.61 -2.01 13.63
C ALA A 45 -17.05 -3.31 14.33
N LEU A 46 -17.23 -4.39 13.57
CA LEU A 46 -17.59 -5.71 14.08
C LEU A 46 -16.55 -6.26 15.06
N LYS A 47 -15.27 -5.94 14.87
CA LYS A 47 -14.21 -6.36 15.80
C LYS A 47 -14.45 -5.76 17.20
N ASN A 48 -14.76 -4.47 17.25
CA ASN A 48 -15.08 -3.79 18.50
C ASN A 48 -16.35 -4.37 19.14
N ASP A 49 -17.40 -4.59 18.35
CA ASP A 49 -18.65 -5.16 18.83
C ASP A 49 -18.46 -6.57 19.40
N VAL A 50 -17.66 -7.42 18.72
CA VAL A 50 -17.33 -8.78 19.19
C VAL A 50 -16.46 -8.76 20.43
N ASP A 51 -15.64 -7.73 20.64
CA ASP A 51 -14.78 -7.61 21.83
C ASP A 51 -15.56 -7.09 23.05
N THR A 52 -16.56 -6.22 22.87
CA THR A 52 -17.31 -5.60 23.97
C THR A 52 -18.65 -6.26 24.29
N ALA A 53 -19.30 -6.90 23.31
CA ALA A 53 -20.66 -7.42 23.49
C ALA A 53 -20.75 -8.52 24.55
N VAL A 54 -21.90 -8.63 25.20
CA VAL A 54 -22.21 -9.73 26.12
C VAL A 54 -22.82 -10.88 25.31
N MET A 55 -22.02 -11.93 25.09
CA MET A 55 -22.42 -13.11 24.33
C MET A 55 -21.71 -14.37 24.84
N PRO A 56 -22.25 -15.58 24.58
CA PRO A 56 -21.61 -16.84 24.91
C PRO A 56 -20.19 -16.94 24.37
N ALA A 57 -19.27 -17.46 25.20
CA ALA A 57 -17.85 -17.53 24.86
C ALA A 57 -17.58 -18.40 23.62
N VAL A 58 -18.35 -19.48 23.44
CA VAL A 58 -18.26 -20.38 22.27
C VAL A 58 -18.62 -19.64 20.99
N GLN A 59 -19.79 -19.01 20.95
CA GLN A 59 -20.25 -18.24 19.78
C GLN A 59 -19.30 -17.08 19.47
N ARG A 60 -18.73 -16.43 20.49
CA ARG A 60 -17.71 -15.39 20.28
C ARG A 60 -16.47 -15.93 19.57
N ALA A 61 -15.99 -17.12 19.95
CA ALA A 61 -14.85 -17.74 19.30
C ALA A 61 -15.16 -18.09 17.84
N GLU A 62 -16.32 -18.70 17.57
CA GLU A 62 -16.78 -19.03 16.22
C GLU A 62 -16.94 -17.79 15.32
N ILE A 63 -17.48 -16.70 15.87
CA ILE A 63 -17.59 -15.42 15.16
C ILE A 63 -16.20 -14.85 14.84
N ARG A 64 -15.26 -14.90 15.80
CA ARG A 64 -13.88 -14.45 15.54
C ARG A 64 -13.18 -15.28 14.48
N ASP A 65 -13.39 -16.59 14.46
CA ASP A 65 -12.81 -17.49 13.46
C ASP A 65 -13.38 -17.19 12.07
N ARG A 66 -14.70 -16.95 11.96
CA ARG A 66 -15.34 -16.49 10.71
C ARG A 66 -14.76 -15.15 10.24
N MET A 67 -14.69 -14.16 11.13
CA MET A 67 -14.11 -12.86 10.82
C MET A 67 -12.64 -12.97 10.38
N ALA A 68 -11.87 -13.87 10.99
CA ALA A 68 -10.49 -14.13 10.58
C ALA A 68 -10.41 -14.74 9.18
N ALA A 69 -11.35 -15.62 8.81
CA ALA A 69 -11.47 -16.15 7.46
C ALA A 69 -11.80 -15.05 6.44
N THR A 70 -12.76 -14.17 6.72
CA THR A 70 -13.10 -13.02 5.86
C THR A 70 -11.91 -12.07 5.72
N THR A 71 -11.23 -11.75 6.83
CA THR A 71 -10.01 -10.93 6.81
C THR A 71 -8.92 -11.57 5.96
N LYS A 72 -8.76 -12.90 6.01
CA LYS A 72 -7.79 -13.62 5.17
C LYS A 72 -8.16 -13.53 3.68
N LYS A 73 -9.44 -13.60 3.32
CA LYS A 73 -9.91 -13.39 1.92
C LYS A 73 -9.57 -11.98 1.45
N LEU A 74 -9.82 -10.95 2.27
CA LEU A 74 -9.48 -9.56 1.98
C LEU A 74 -7.97 -9.38 1.73
N ILE A 75 -7.14 -9.95 2.60
CA ILE A 75 -5.68 -9.92 2.44
C ILE A 75 -5.25 -10.64 1.16
N ALA A 76 -5.88 -11.76 0.81
CA ALA A 76 -5.57 -12.49 -0.43
C ALA A 76 -5.93 -11.66 -1.68
N ALA A 77 -7.14 -11.10 -1.73
CA ALA A 77 -7.59 -10.25 -2.83
C ALA A 77 -6.70 -9.00 -2.98
N ALA A 78 -6.33 -8.34 -1.88
CA ALA A 78 -5.41 -7.20 -1.89
C ALA A 78 -4.01 -7.59 -2.41
N LYS A 79 -3.52 -8.79 -2.07
CA LYS A 79 -2.25 -9.31 -2.60
C LYS A 79 -2.32 -9.58 -4.09
N GLU A 80 -3.40 -10.18 -4.58
CA GLU A 80 -3.59 -10.43 -6.02
C GLU A 80 -3.65 -9.13 -6.82
N ALA A 81 -4.40 -8.14 -6.33
CA ALA A 81 -4.42 -6.80 -6.93
C ALA A 81 -3.02 -6.16 -6.94
N ALA A 82 -2.26 -6.28 -5.84
CA ALA A 82 -0.90 -5.79 -5.77
C ALA A 82 0.07 -6.51 -6.74
N VAL A 83 -0.15 -7.79 -7.03
CA VAL A 83 0.64 -8.53 -8.03
C VAL A 83 0.40 -7.97 -9.43
N ALA A 84 -0.86 -7.70 -9.79
CA ALA A 84 -1.20 -7.09 -11.08
C ALA A 84 -0.58 -5.70 -11.25
N VAL A 85 -0.67 -4.85 -10.21
CA VAL A 85 -0.04 -3.52 -10.21
C VAL A 85 1.49 -3.62 -10.32
N LYS A 86 2.12 -4.57 -9.61
CA LYS A 86 3.57 -4.82 -9.71
C LYS A 86 3.99 -5.25 -11.11
N ALA A 87 3.23 -6.14 -11.74
CA ALA A 87 3.50 -6.59 -13.09
C ALA A 87 3.36 -5.44 -14.11
N ALA A 88 2.29 -4.64 -13.99
CA ALA A 88 2.07 -3.46 -14.83
C ALA A 88 3.19 -2.42 -14.66
N ALA A 89 3.60 -2.14 -13.42
CA ALA A 89 4.69 -1.21 -13.12
C ALA A 89 6.03 -1.68 -13.73
N LYS A 90 6.35 -2.96 -13.59
CA LYS A 90 7.56 -3.55 -14.21
C LYS A 90 7.53 -3.40 -15.72
N LYS A 91 6.42 -3.76 -16.36
CA LYS A 91 6.26 -3.68 -17.81
C LYS A 91 6.40 -2.25 -18.33
N ALA A 92 5.74 -1.28 -17.67
CA ALA A 92 5.83 0.13 -18.05
C ALA A 92 7.27 0.67 -17.93
N VAL A 93 7.99 0.29 -16.87
CA VAL A 93 9.39 0.67 -16.70
C VAL A 93 10.28 -0.01 -17.74
N GLU A 94 10.04 -1.28 -18.06
CA GLU A 94 10.81 -2.02 -19.07
C GLU A 94 10.68 -1.39 -20.46
N GLU A 95 9.44 -1.08 -20.89
CA GLU A 95 9.15 -0.39 -22.15
C GLU A 95 9.85 0.97 -22.19
N LYS A 96 9.72 1.77 -21.13
CA LYS A 96 10.38 3.08 -21.06
C LYS A 96 11.89 2.99 -21.06
N THR A 97 12.46 2.00 -20.36
CA THR A 97 13.91 1.77 -20.32
C THR A 97 14.42 1.44 -21.72
N ALA A 98 13.69 0.63 -22.48
CA ALA A 98 14.05 0.30 -23.87
C ALA A 98 13.98 1.53 -24.79
N GLU A 99 12.94 2.37 -24.67
CA GLU A 99 12.82 3.62 -25.42
C GLU A 99 13.98 4.60 -25.13
N VAL A 100 14.28 4.80 -23.86
CA VAL A 100 15.33 5.72 -23.38
C VAL A 100 16.70 5.29 -23.90
N LYS A 101 16.99 3.98 -23.86
CA LYS A 101 18.20 3.43 -24.45
C LYS A 101 18.26 3.59 -25.97
N ALA A 102 17.14 3.39 -26.66
CA ALA A 102 17.09 3.60 -28.11
C ALA A 102 17.34 5.06 -28.49
N ALA A 103 16.93 6.01 -27.63
CA ALA A 103 17.23 7.43 -27.76
C ALA A 103 18.68 7.80 -27.36
N GLY A 104 19.45 6.88 -26.77
CA GLY A 104 20.80 7.14 -26.27
C GLY A 104 20.86 7.86 -24.93
N GLU A 105 19.72 7.97 -24.24
CA GLU A 105 19.62 8.54 -22.90
C GLU A 105 19.87 7.47 -21.83
N THR A 106 20.32 7.90 -20.65
CA THR A 106 20.66 7.01 -19.51
C THR A 106 19.82 7.29 -18.27
N VAL A 107 18.84 8.19 -18.39
CA VAL A 107 17.99 8.61 -17.28
C VAL A 107 16.55 8.85 -17.74
N PHE A 108 15.56 8.52 -16.91
CA PHE A 108 14.18 8.94 -17.16
C PHE A 108 13.40 9.20 -15.87
N VAL A 109 12.28 9.90 -16.03
CA VAL A 109 11.31 10.17 -14.96
C VAL A 109 9.94 9.67 -15.42
N MET A 110 9.23 8.93 -14.56
CA MET A 110 7.95 8.34 -14.90
C MET A 110 6.97 8.33 -13.72
N ARG A 111 5.71 8.66 -14.00
CA ARG A 111 4.58 8.33 -13.13
C ARG A 111 4.04 6.96 -13.49
N LEU A 112 3.96 6.09 -12.49
CA LEU A 112 3.29 4.79 -12.59
C LEU A 112 1.81 4.93 -12.22
N GLY A 113 1.03 3.91 -12.57
CA GLY A 113 -0.37 3.84 -12.17
C GLY A 113 -0.54 3.92 -10.65
N ASP A 114 -1.61 4.59 -10.22
CA ASP A 114 -1.93 4.75 -8.81
C ASP A 114 -2.09 3.37 -8.13
N GLY A 115 -1.70 3.29 -6.86
CA GLY A 115 -1.72 2.06 -6.07
C GLY A 115 -0.41 1.25 -6.09
N ALA A 116 0.62 1.70 -6.80
CA ALA A 116 1.94 1.06 -6.72
C ALA A 116 2.59 1.33 -5.35
N ASP A 117 2.77 0.25 -4.57
CA ASP A 117 3.41 0.28 -3.26
C ASP A 117 4.95 0.51 -3.37
N PRO A 118 5.66 0.86 -2.28
CA PRO A 118 7.12 1.02 -2.30
C PRO A 118 7.88 -0.18 -2.85
N GLY A 119 7.35 -1.39 -2.63
CA GLY A 119 7.92 -2.62 -3.15
C GLY A 119 7.81 -2.70 -4.67
N ALA A 120 6.68 -2.27 -5.24
CA ALA A 120 6.42 -2.21 -6.67
C ALA A 120 7.35 -1.20 -7.35
N LEU A 121 7.50 -0.01 -6.77
CA LEU A 121 8.43 1.01 -7.26
C LEU A 121 9.87 0.49 -7.25
N LYS A 122 10.31 -0.11 -6.13
CA LYS A 122 11.65 -0.70 -6.01
C LYS A 122 11.89 -1.78 -7.05
N ASP A 123 10.95 -2.71 -7.17
CA ASP A 123 11.05 -3.85 -8.09
C ASP A 123 11.05 -3.40 -9.55
N ALA A 124 10.26 -2.37 -9.90
CA ALA A 124 10.25 -1.79 -11.24
C ALA A 124 11.56 -1.03 -11.52
N ALA A 125 12.03 -0.20 -10.58
CA ALA A 125 13.31 0.51 -10.69
C ALA A 125 14.51 -0.44 -10.83
N ALA A 126 14.44 -1.65 -10.25
CA ALA A 126 15.47 -2.66 -10.41
C ALA A 126 15.61 -3.15 -11.87
N VAL A 127 14.56 -3.07 -12.69
CA VAL A 127 14.62 -3.39 -14.12
C VAL A 127 15.49 -2.36 -14.84
N ALA A 128 15.24 -1.06 -14.62
CA ALA A 128 16.04 0.03 -15.17
C ALA A 128 17.49 -0.01 -14.66
N PHE A 129 17.69 -0.26 -13.35
CA PHE A 129 19.01 -0.31 -12.74
C PHE A 129 19.90 -1.42 -13.32
N LYS A 130 19.36 -2.63 -13.54
CA LYS A 130 20.09 -3.73 -14.20
C LYS A 130 20.48 -3.42 -15.63
N GLN A 131 19.76 -2.51 -16.25
CA GLN A 131 19.98 -2.03 -17.59
C GLN A 131 20.89 -0.80 -17.63
N ASP A 132 21.48 -0.40 -16.51
CA ASP A 132 22.35 0.78 -16.40
C ASP A 132 21.64 2.11 -16.72
N VAL A 133 20.34 2.18 -16.39
CA VAL A 133 19.51 3.37 -16.57
C VAL A 133 19.06 3.90 -15.21
N ALA A 134 19.30 5.18 -14.96
CA ALA A 134 18.80 5.88 -13.79
C ALA A 134 17.30 6.21 -13.96
N CYS A 135 16.53 6.13 -12.90
CA CYS A 135 15.11 6.46 -12.95
C CYS A 135 14.58 7.10 -11.67
N ALA A 136 13.59 7.98 -11.83
CA ALA A 136 12.71 8.44 -10.76
C ALA A 136 11.27 8.01 -11.06
N LEU A 137 10.70 7.24 -10.14
CA LEU A 137 9.36 6.66 -10.25
C LEU A 137 8.42 7.25 -9.20
N PHE A 138 7.21 7.58 -9.63
CA PHE A 138 6.18 8.19 -8.80
C PHE A 138 4.89 7.38 -8.83
N SER A 139 4.16 7.38 -7.72
CA SER A 139 2.84 6.74 -7.60
C SER A 139 2.03 7.42 -6.51
N ALA A 140 0.71 7.45 -6.66
CA ALA A 140 -0.20 7.87 -5.61
C ALA A 140 -0.91 6.66 -4.97
N ASP A 141 -0.98 6.63 -3.64
CA ASP A 141 -1.89 5.77 -2.87
C ASP A 141 -3.14 6.61 -2.57
N THR A 142 -4.16 6.48 -3.43
CA THR A 142 -5.43 7.22 -3.29
C THR A 142 -6.23 6.79 -2.07
N VAL A 143 -5.98 5.59 -1.54
CA VAL A 143 -6.64 5.08 -0.33
C VAL A 143 -6.07 5.75 0.91
N LYS A 144 -4.74 5.93 0.98
CA LYS A 144 -4.07 6.56 2.11
C LYS A 144 -3.81 8.05 1.93
N GLY A 145 -4.10 8.61 0.76
CA GLY A 145 -3.78 10.00 0.41
C GLY A 145 -2.28 10.27 0.44
N LYS A 146 -1.47 9.34 -0.07
CA LYS A 146 0.00 9.45 -0.03
C LYS A 146 0.60 9.47 -1.41
N ALA A 147 1.53 10.39 -1.63
CA ALA A 147 2.41 10.40 -2.78
C ALA A 147 3.69 9.63 -2.45
N MET A 148 4.13 8.78 -3.36
CA MET A 148 5.32 7.95 -3.22
C MET A 148 6.34 8.29 -4.29
N CYS A 149 7.61 8.34 -3.91
CA CYS A 149 8.73 8.57 -4.82
C CYS A 149 9.83 7.55 -4.57
N TYR A 150 10.40 7.02 -5.65
CA TYR A 150 11.55 6.14 -5.63
C TYR A 150 12.54 6.59 -6.69
N VAL A 151 13.80 6.79 -6.30
CA VAL A 151 14.88 7.13 -7.22
C VAL A 151 15.96 6.06 -7.19
N SER A 152 16.51 5.77 -8.35
CA SER A 152 17.50 4.73 -8.58
C SER A 152 18.52 5.23 -9.58
N ALA A 153 19.81 5.19 -9.25
CA ALA A 153 20.88 5.53 -10.17
C ALA A 153 22.01 4.48 -10.05
N PRO A 154 22.37 3.80 -11.14
CA PRO A 154 23.49 2.88 -11.14
C PRO A 154 24.82 3.63 -10.91
N PRO A 155 25.85 2.99 -10.31
CA PRO A 155 27.15 3.62 -10.07
C PRO A 155 27.84 4.11 -11.35
N SER A 156 27.51 3.52 -12.50
CA SER A 156 28.01 3.85 -13.84
C SER A 156 27.30 5.05 -14.47
N ALA A 157 26.24 5.60 -13.84
CA ALA A 157 25.53 6.77 -14.33
C ALA A 157 26.51 7.96 -14.49
N THR A 158 26.52 8.54 -15.69
CA THR A 158 27.34 9.71 -16.03
C THR A 158 26.41 10.82 -16.51
N PRO A 159 26.37 11.99 -15.85
CA PRO A 159 27.12 12.37 -14.64
C PRO A 159 26.67 11.57 -13.40
N ALA A 160 27.52 11.52 -12.37
CA ALA A 160 27.21 10.84 -11.12
C ALA A 160 26.00 11.51 -10.43
N ILE A 161 24.93 10.75 -10.22
CA ILE A 161 23.69 11.26 -9.63
C ILE A 161 23.71 11.06 -8.12
N ASP A 162 23.59 12.16 -7.37
CA ASP A 162 23.33 12.11 -5.93
C ASP A 162 21.86 11.75 -5.68
N VAL A 163 21.58 10.46 -5.51
CA VAL A 163 20.23 9.94 -5.32
C VAL A 163 19.52 10.52 -4.11
N LYS A 164 20.26 10.95 -3.08
CA LYS A 164 19.65 11.57 -1.91
C LYS A 164 19.16 12.98 -2.25
N LYS A 165 19.99 13.80 -2.90
CA LYS A 165 19.57 15.14 -3.34
C LYS A 165 18.47 15.09 -4.39
N TRP A 166 18.54 14.11 -5.31
CA TRP A 166 17.49 13.92 -6.31
C TRP A 166 16.16 13.61 -5.62
N LEU A 167 16.15 12.68 -4.66
CA LEU A 167 14.96 12.37 -3.87
C LEU A 167 14.46 13.57 -3.06
N ASP A 168 15.35 14.32 -2.42
CA ASP A 168 14.98 15.48 -1.59
C ASP A 168 14.29 16.55 -2.47
N ALA A 169 14.72 16.73 -3.73
CA ALA A 169 14.04 17.58 -4.71
C ALA A 169 12.66 17.04 -5.09
N CYS A 170 12.53 15.72 -5.27
CA CYS A 170 11.25 15.06 -5.56
C CYS A 170 10.27 15.16 -4.37
N CYS A 171 10.78 15.10 -3.14
CA CYS A 171 9.96 15.10 -1.92
C CYS A 171 9.44 16.49 -1.54
N GLY A 172 10.08 17.58 -1.98
CA GLY A 172 9.68 18.94 -1.67
C GLY A 172 8.23 19.25 -2.03
N PRO A 173 7.80 19.08 -3.29
CA PRO A 173 6.44 19.41 -3.73
C PRO A 173 5.34 18.56 -3.10
N ILE A 174 5.65 17.31 -2.73
CA ILE A 174 4.70 16.39 -2.06
C ILE A 174 4.69 16.53 -0.54
N GLU A 175 5.41 17.53 0.01
CA GLU A 175 5.59 17.75 1.46
C GLU A 175 6.07 16.48 2.17
N GLY A 176 6.95 15.74 1.48
CA GLY A 176 7.38 14.42 1.86
C GLY A 176 8.72 14.39 2.58
N LYS A 177 9.02 13.21 3.14
CA LYS A 177 10.34 12.88 3.67
C LYS A 177 10.81 11.58 3.07
N GLY A 178 12.12 11.50 2.87
CA GLY A 178 12.77 10.37 2.23
C GLY A 178 14.07 9.98 2.91
N GLY A 179 14.46 8.73 2.70
CA GLY A 179 15.71 8.16 3.18
C GLY A 179 16.58 7.72 2.02
N GLY A 180 17.88 8.03 2.10
CA GLY A 180 18.89 7.43 1.22
C GLY A 180 19.04 5.95 1.54
N GLY A 181 18.89 5.10 0.54
CA GLY A 181 19.22 3.68 0.62
C GLY A 181 20.70 3.42 0.33
N LYS A 182 21.14 2.20 0.59
CA LYS A 182 22.48 1.73 0.18
C LYS A 182 22.47 1.39 -1.31
N GLY A 183 23.55 1.71 -2.03
CA GLY A 183 23.78 1.23 -3.40
C GLY A 183 23.08 2.02 -4.50
N GLY A 184 22.99 3.35 -4.37
CA GLY A 184 22.46 4.19 -5.45
C GLY A 184 20.94 4.18 -5.57
N VAL A 185 20.22 4.00 -4.45
CA VAL A 185 18.77 4.10 -4.42
C VAL A 185 18.32 4.98 -3.27
N ALA A 186 17.18 5.64 -3.40
CA ALA A 186 16.55 6.37 -2.31
C ALA A 186 15.03 6.35 -2.47
N GLN A 187 14.30 6.42 -1.36
CA GLN A 187 12.83 6.34 -1.36
C GLN A 187 12.22 7.33 -0.38
N GLY A 188 11.06 7.88 -0.74
CA GLY A 188 10.35 8.85 0.08
C GLY A 188 8.85 8.83 -0.15
N GLN A 189 8.14 9.48 0.77
CA GLN A 189 6.69 9.61 0.71
C GLN A 189 6.23 10.92 1.33
N GLY A 190 5.12 11.44 0.83
CA GLY A 190 4.48 12.68 1.30
C GLY A 190 2.96 12.55 1.35
N ASN A 191 2.32 13.51 2.02
CA ASN A 191 0.86 13.51 2.22
C ASN A 191 0.12 14.41 1.22
N LYS A 192 0.84 15.08 0.31
CA LYS A 192 0.27 15.98 -0.69
C LYS A 192 0.32 15.34 -2.07
N VAL A 193 -0.78 14.69 -2.45
CA VAL A 193 -0.90 13.96 -3.71
C VAL A 193 -0.98 14.94 -4.90
N GLU A 194 -1.51 16.13 -4.68
CA GLU A 194 -1.65 17.18 -5.69
C GLU A 194 -0.28 17.71 -6.15
N GLY A 195 0.76 17.56 -5.32
CA GLY A 195 2.13 17.95 -5.64
C GLY A 195 2.88 16.94 -6.50
N LEU A 196 2.24 15.85 -6.97
CA LEU A 196 2.93 14.79 -7.71
C LEU A 196 3.48 15.28 -9.06
N ASP A 197 2.71 16.10 -9.78
CA ASP A 197 3.13 16.62 -11.09
C ASP A 197 4.29 17.61 -10.95
N ASP A 198 4.26 18.45 -9.91
CA ASP A 198 5.37 19.33 -9.55
C ASP A 198 6.62 18.53 -9.12
N ALA A 199 6.44 17.41 -8.42
CA ALA A 199 7.53 16.53 -8.04
C ALA A 199 8.18 15.84 -9.24
N ILE A 200 7.38 15.45 -10.24
CA ILE A 200 7.87 14.89 -11.51
C ILE A 200 8.67 15.96 -12.27
N ALA A 201 8.17 17.19 -12.34
CA ALA A 201 8.87 18.31 -12.96
C ALA A 201 10.19 18.63 -12.23
N ALA A 202 10.19 18.65 -10.90
CA ALA A 202 11.40 18.85 -10.09
C ALA A 202 12.43 17.73 -10.29
N ALA A 203 11.97 16.48 -10.42
CA ALA A 203 12.84 15.34 -10.71
C ALA A 203 13.49 15.45 -12.09
N ALA A 204 12.72 15.81 -13.13
CA ALA A 204 13.23 16.00 -14.47
C ALA A 204 14.22 17.18 -14.54
N ALA A 205 13.92 18.29 -13.86
CA ALA A 205 14.80 19.45 -13.79
C ALA A 205 16.12 19.19 -13.03
N PHE A 206 16.17 18.18 -12.16
CA PHE A 206 17.41 17.80 -11.47
C PHE A 206 18.40 17.09 -12.39
N VAL A 207 17.90 16.24 -13.29
CA VAL A 207 18.73 15.40 -14.20
C VAL A 207 18.89 15.97 -15.60
N GLY A 208 18.04 16.94 -15.99
CA GLY A 208 18.22 17.73 -17.22
C GLY A 208 19.22 18.88 -17.09
N LYS A 209 19.94 18.97 -15.96
CA LYS A 209 21.04 19.91 -15.72
C LYS A 209 22.38 19.20 -15.89
#